data_AF-A0A2I4CZ27-F1
#
_entry.id   AF-A0A2I4CZ27-F1
#
_cell.length_a   1.000
_cell.length_b   1.000
_cell.length_c   1.000
_cell.angle_alpha   90.00
_cell.angle_beta   90.00
_cell.angle_gamma   90.00
#
_symmetry.space_group_name_H-M   'P 1'
#
loop_
_entity.id
_entity.type
_entity.pdbx_description
1 polymer ?
#
loop_
_entity_poly.entity_id
_entity_poly.type
_entity_poly.pdbx_seq_one_letter_code
_entity_poly.pdbx_strand_id
1 'polypeptide(L)'
;MKDRIQELRHGKETTEDEDEVAVGMDKGFMDEFFEQVEEIRGFIESLAEKVEEVKRKHSAILASPNPDEKTKAELEDLMADIKKLANKIRSKLKSVQQTIEQEEVQNRSSADLRIRKTQHSTLSRKFVEVMSEYNTTQSDYRERCKGRIQRQLEITGRNTTNEELESMLESDNPAIFTSGIIMDNITQQAMNEIETRHNEIIKLENSIRELHGMFMDMAMLVESQGEMIDRIEYNVEHSVDYVERAVSDTKKAVKYQNKAQRVSASEGCMQEVVCLLSPLCLFTCRAVLLLFSPQRTSKLNFRFVPAHRRSSFTNTQSSSVTAVVLSTLL
;
A
#
# COMPACT_ATOMS: atom_id res chain seq x y z
N MET A 1 -4.55 -15.00 -27.38
CA MET A 1 -5.61 -16.00 -27.09
C MET A 1 -6.90 -15.47 -27.73
N LYS A 2 -7.72 -16.31 -28.38
CA LYS A 2 -8.98 -15.84 -29.00
C LYS A 2 -10.06 -15.68 -27.93
N ASP A 3 -10.90 -14.66 -28.06
CA ASP A 3 -12.00 -14.41 -27.13
C ASP A 3 -13.02 -15.56 -27.18
N ARG A 4 -13.45 -16.02 -25.99
CA ARG A 4 -14.44 -17.08 -25.77
C ARG A 4 -15.57 -16.64 -24.83
N ILE A 5 -15.65 -15.36 -24.46
CA ILE A 5 -16.69 -14.80 -23.58
C ILE A 5 -18.11 -15.08 -24.13
N GLN A 6 -18.24 -15.13 -25.45
CA GLN A 6 -19.52 -15.39 -26.12
C GLN A 6 -20.01 -16.85 -25.97
N GLU A 7 -19.11 -17.83 -25.79
CA GLU A 7 -19.47 -19.23 -25.52
C GLU A 7 -20.02 -19.38 -24.08
N LEU A 8 -19.44 -18.65 -23.12
CA LEU A 8 -19.88 -18.66 -21.72
C LEU A 8 -21.28 -18.06 -21.53
N ARG A 9 -21.66 -17.06 -22.34
CA ARG A 9 -23.01 -16.48 -22.31
C ARG A 9 -24.10 -17.47 -22.73
N HIS A 10 -23.87 -18.27 -23.78
CA HIS A 10 -24.84 -19.26 -24.24
C HIS A 10 -25.03 -20.42 -23.24
N GLY A 11 -24.05 -20.68 -22.38
CA GLY A 11 -24.17 -21.66 -21.30
C GLY A 11 -25.05 -21.22 -20.13
N LYS A 12 -25.35 -19.93 -19.98
CA LYS A 12 -26.09 -19.40 -18.81
C LYS A 12 -27.62 -19.38 -18.99
N GLU A 13 -28.15 -19.52 -20.22
CA GLU A 13 -29.59 -19.41 -20.48
C GLU A 13 -30.43 -20.60 -19.97
N THR A 14 -29.82 -21.69 -19.50
CA THR A 14 -30.55 -22.91 -19.08
C THR A 14 -30.72 -23.12 -17.58
N THR A 15 -30.02 -22.38 -16.71
CA THR A 15 -30.16 -22.47 -15.25
C THR A 15 -29.60 -21.22 -14.56
N GLU A 16 -30.46 -20.44 -13.90
CA GLU A 16 -30.24 -19.78 -12.60
C GLU A 16 -31.44 -18.89 -12.29
N ASP A 17 -32.19 -19.21 -11.22
CA ASP A 17 -33.00 -18.22 -10.52
C ASP A 17 -32.01 -17.26 -9.84
N GLU A 18 -31.90 -16.03 -10.34
CA GLU A 18 -30.94 -15.05 -9.81
C GLU A 18 -31.44 -14.48 -8.47
N ASP A 19 -31.11 -15.15 -7.36
CA ASP A 19 -31.09 -14.53 -6.04
C ASP A 19 -30.09 -13.36 -6.07
N GLU A 20 -30.60 -12.14 -6.22
CA GLU A 20 -29.81 -10.90 -6.10
C GLU A 20 -29.24 -10.77 -4.68
N VAL A 21 -28.09 -11.39 -4.46
CA VAL A 21 -27.23 -11.06 -3.32
C VAL A 21 -26.68 -9.67 -3.57
N ALA A 22 -27.40 -8.66 -3.08
CA ALA A 22 -27.00 -7.27 -3.10
C ALA A 22 -25.67 -7.11 -2.33
N VAL A 23 -24.55 -7.21 -3.06
CA VAL A 23 -23.23 -6.87 -2.55
C VAL A 23 -23.25 -5.39 -2.24
N GLY A 24 -23.36 -5.06 -0.95
CA GLY A 24 -23.28 -3.69 -0.49
C GLY A 24 -21.98 -3.07 -1.01
N MET A 25 -22.09 -1.85 -1.56
CA MET A 25 -20.95 -1.01 -1.90
C MET A 25 -20.25 -0.55 -0.60
N ASP A 26 -19.56 -1.49 0.03
CA ASP A 26 -18.56 -1.19 1.03
C ASP A 26 -17.41 -0.43 0.34
N LYS A 27 -16.60 0.29 1.12
CA LYS A 27 -15.45 1.05 0.59
C LYS A 27 -14.56 0.12 -0.24
N GLY A 28 -14.09 0.61 -1.38
CA GLY A 28 -13.32 -0.20 -2.31
C GLY A 28 -12.06 -0.77 -1.65
N PHE A 29 -11.71 -1.97 -2.08
CA PHE A 29 -10.61 -2.73 -1.50
C PHE A 29 -9.29 -1.94 -1.62
N MET A 30 -8.75 -1.54 -0.46
CA MET A 30 -7.55 -0.70 -0.33
C MET A 30 -7.62 0.70 -0.96
N ASP A 31 -8.81 1.31 -1.11
CA ASP A 31 -8.98 2.65 -1.73
C ASP A 31 -7.98 3.70 -1.22
N GLU A 32 -7.83 3.85 0.11
CA GLU A 32 -6.90 4.82 0.73
C GLU A 32 -5.43 4.56 0.35
N PHE A 33 -5.05 3.29 0.20
CA PHE A 33 -3.70 2.94 -0.22
C PHE A 33 -3.49 3.18 -1.72
N PHE A 34 -4.49 2.89 -2.56
CA PHE A 34 -4.42 3.20 -3.99
C PHE A 34 -4.42 4.72 -4.27
N GLU A 35 -5.14 5.50 -3.48
CA GLU A 35 -5.06 6.98 -3.50
C GLU A 35 -3.64 7.47 -3.18
N GLN A 36 -2.99 6.90 -2.16
CA GLN A 36 -1.58 7.21 -1.86
C GLN A 36 -0.62 6.78 -2.98
N VAL A 37 -0.84 5.62 -3.61
CA VAL A 37 -0.03 5.12 -4.74
C VAL A 37 -0.13 6.04 -5.95
N GLU A 38 -1.34 6.45 -6.33
CA GLU A 38 -1.54 7.38 -7.45
C GLU A 38 -1.06 8.81 -7.11
N GLU A 39 -1.15 9.26 -5.85
CA GLU A 39 -0.55 10.52 -5.40
C GLU A 39 0.99 10.50 -5.56
N ILE A 40 1.66 9.43 -5.10
CA ILE A 40 3.12 9.27 -5.26
C ILE A 40 3.50 9.21 -6.74
N ARG A 41 2.74 8.44 -7.53
CA ARG A 41 2.95 8.31 -8.97
C ARG A 41 2.83 9.65 -9.69
N GLY A 42 1.80 10.44 -9.38
CA GLY A 42 1.62 11.78 -9.94
C GLY A 42 2.77 12.73 -9.60
N PHE A 43 3.36 12.63 -8.41
CA PHE A 43 4.58 13.39 -8.08
C PHE A 43 5.81 12.90 -8.85
N ILE A 44 5.96 11.59 -9.10
CA ILE A 44 7.06 11.05 -9.92
C ILE A 44 6.92 11.51 -11.38
N GLU A 45 5.70 11.47 -11.94
CA GLU A 45 5.43 11.95 -13.31
C GLU A 45 5.68 13.47 -13.43
N SER A 46 5.24 14.28 -12.45
CA SER A 46 5.54 15.71 -12.40
C SER A 46 7.04 16.01 -12.18
N LEU A 47 7.73 15.21 -11.36
CA LEU A 47 9.18 15.31 -11.17
C LEU A 47 9.91 15.08 -12.51
N ALA A 48 9.55 14.04 -13.27
CA ALA A 48 10.13 13.75 -14.58
C ALA A 48 9.93 14.89 -15.58
N GLU A 49 8.74 15.50 -15.61
CA GLU A 49 8.49 16.71 -16.42
C GLU A 49 9.44 17.86 -16.03
N LYS A 50 9.65 18.09 -14.73
CA LYS A 50 10.58 19.12 -14.25
C LYS A 50 12.03 18.85 -14.63
N VAL A 51 12.47 17.59 -14.65
CA VAL A 51 13.81 17.20 -15.16
C VAL A 51 13.95 17.56 -16.65
N GLU A 52 12.92 17.31 -17.47
CA GLU A 52 12.91 17.69 -18.89
C GLU A 52 12.89 19.21 -19.11
N GLU A 53 12.19 19.97 -18.26
CA GLU A 53 12.26 21.43 -18.28
C GLU A 53 13.67 21.94 -17.95
N VAL A 54 14.33 21.34 -16.94
CA VAL A 54 15.73 21.65 -16.59
C VAL A 54 16.69 21.39 -17.76
N LYS A 55 16.58 20.26 -18.48
CA LYS A 55 17.36 19.99 -19.72
C LYS A 55 17.20 21.10 -20.78
N ARG A 56 15.97 21.60 -20.97
CA ARG A 56 15.66 22.68 -21.92
C ARG A 56 16.28 24.01 -21.46
N LYS A 57 16.17 24.35 -20.19
CA LYS A 57 16.78 25.56 -19.60
C LYS A 57 18.29 25.54 -19.72
N HIS A 58 18.95 24.47 -19.31
CA HIS A 58 20.38 24.25 -19.51
C HIS A 58 20.82 24.45 -20.96
N SER A 59 20.08 23.87 -21.91
CA SER A 59 20.38 24.01 -23.34
C SER A 59 20.23 25.45 -23.84
N ALA A 60 19.23 26.20 -23.34
CA ALA A 60 19.04 27.62 -23.66
C ALA A 60 20.15 28.51 -23.06
N ILE A 61 20.53 28.29 -21.80
CA ILE A 61 21.59 29.05 -21.13
C ILE A 61 22.94 28.82 -21.82
N LEU A 62 23.24 27.59 -22.27
CA LEU A 62 24.45 27.27 -23.05
C LEU A 62 24.41 27.77 -24.51
N ALA A 63 23.27 28.21 -25.04
CA ALA A 63 23.14 28.73 -26.39
C ALA A 63 23.57 30.22 -26.51
N SER A 64 23.49 30.99 -25.42
CA SER A 64 23.93 32.38 -25.37
C SER A 64 25.24 32.54 -24.57
N PRO A 65 26.21 33.35 -25.03
CA PRO A 65 27.35 33.79 -24.20
C PRO A 65 26.89 34.48 -22.91
N ASN A 66 25.90 35.36 -23.04
CA ASN A 66 25.25 36.09 -21.96
C ASN A 66 23.80 35.59 -21.84
N PRO A 67 23.53 34.53 -21.05
CA PRO A 67 22.18 34.07 -20.78
C PRO A 67 21.39 35.12 -19.98
N ASP A 68 20.09 35.23 -20.26
CA ASP A 68 19.21 36.17 -19.58
C ASP A 68 18.96 35.75 -18.12
N GLU A 69 18.94 36.74 -17.22
CA GLU A 69 18.80 36.49 -15.78
C GLU A 69 17.45 35.85 -15.42
N LYS A 70 16.43 36.07 -16.26
CA LYS A 70 15.11 35.42 -16.13
C LYS A 70 15.22 33.91 -16.33
N THR A 71 15.89 33.44 -17.39
CA THR A 71 16.08 32.00 -17.63
C THR A 71 16.92 31.33 -16.54
N LYS A 72 17.88 32.06 -15.92
CA LYS A 72 18.61 31.57 -14.74
C LYS A 72 17.70 31.45 -13.51
N ALA A 73 16.90 32.47 -13.20
CA ALA A 73 15.95 32.42 -12.09
C ALA A 73 14.93 31.28 -12.26
N GLU A 74 14.39 31.11 -13.48
CA GLU A 74 13.48 29.99 -13.79
C GLU A 74 14.16 28.62 -13.64
N LEU A 75 15.47 28.49 -13.89
CA LEU A 75 16.22 27.26 -13.61
C LEU A 75 16.36 27.01 -12.09
N GLU A 76 16.66 28.05 -11.30
CA GLU A 76 16.78 27.93 -9.85
C GLU A 76 15.45 27.54 -9.19
N ASP A 77 14.34 28.12 -9.64
CA ASP A 77 12.99 27.74 -9.21
C ASP A 77 12.68 26.26 -9.52
N LEU A 78 13.02 25.79 -10.73
CA LEU A 78 12.86 24.38 -11.11
C LEU A 78 13.71 23.44 -10.23
N MET A 79 14.96 23.80 -9.94
CA MET A 79 15.84 23.02 -9.06
C MET A 79 15.29 22.97 -7.62
N ALA A 80 14.75 24.08 -7.12
CA ALA A 80 14.10 24.15 -5.81
C ALA A 80 12.81 23.31 -5.75
N ASP A 81 12.02 23.29 -6.82
CA ASP A 81 10.79 22.49 -6.90
C ASP A 81 11.08 20.98 -7.05
N ILE A 82 12.08 20.60 -7.84
CA ILE A 82 12.61 19.23 -7.90
C ILE A 82 13.02 18.74 -6.51
N LYS A 83 13.76 19.55 -5.74
CA LYS A 83 14.14 19.25 -4.36
C LYS A 83 12.92 19.07 -3.44
N LYS A 84 11.88 19.92 -3.56
CA LYS A 84 10.64 19.79 -2.77
C LYS A 84 9.87 18.51 -3.13
N LEU A 85 9.68 18.24 -4.42
CA LEU A 85 8.97 17.06 -4.93
C LEU A 85 9.67 15.75 -4.53
N ALA A 86 10.99 15.67 -4.74
CA ALA A 86 11.79 14.50 -4.36
C ALA A 86 11.71 14.22 -2.84
N ASN A 87 11.75 15.26 -2.00
CA ASN A 87 11.55 15.11 -0.56
C ASN A 87 10.13 14.64 -0.19
N LYS A 88 9.10 15.12 -0.90
CA LYS A 88 7.71 14.70 -0.70
C LYS A 88 7.51 13.22 -1.07
N ILE A 89 8.05 12.79 -2.22
CA ILE A 89 8.05 11.40 -2.69
C ILE A 89 8.78 10.50 -1.67
N ARG A 90 10.01 10.87 -1.26
CA ARG A 90 10.78 10.14 -0.24
C ARG A 90 10.01 9.95 1.07
N SER A 91 9.35 11.01 1.56
CA SER A 91 8.53 10.95 2.78
C SER A 91 7.33 10.02 2.64
N LYS A 92 6.62 10.08 1.52
CA LYS A 92 5.46 9.21 1.23
C LYS A 92 5.86 7.74 1.08
N LEU A 93 6.93 7.44 0.32
CA LEU A 93 7.49 6.08 0.20
C LEU A 93 7.89 5.53 1.59
N LYS A 94 8.61 6.31 2.39
CA LYS A 94 8.99 5.92 3.76
C LYS A 94 7.80 5.66 4.68
N SER A 95 6.69 6.40 4.51
CA SER A 95 5.45 6.13 5.23
C SER A 95 4.83 4.78 4.83
N VAL A 96 4.80 4.46 3.53
CA VAL A 96 4.31 3.17 3.02
C VAL A 96 5.19 2.02 3.52
N GLN A 97 6.51 2.18 3.50
CA GLN A 97 7.47 1.21 4.04
C GLN A 97 7.20 0.91 5.52
N GLN A 98 6.96 1.94 6.35
CA GLN A 98 6.63 1.76 7.76
C GLN A 98 5.30 1.02 7.99
N THR A 99 4.31 1.22 7.12
CA THR A 99 3.06 0.45 7.16
C THR A 99 3.30 -1.03 6.82
N ILE A 100 4.12 -1.32 5.80
CA ILE A 100 4.51 -2.69 5.43
C ILE A 100 5.20 -3.40 6.60
N GLU A 101 6.20 -2.77 7.22
CA GLU A 101 6.93 -3.33 8.37
C GLU A 101 6.00 -3.62 9.57
N GLN A 102 5.03 -2.77 9.83
CA GLN A 102 4.03 -2.98 10.90
C GLN A 102 3.09 -4.16 10.61
N GLU A 103 2.68 -4.35 9.35
CA GLU A 103 1.83 -5.47 8.94
C GLU A 103 2.57 -6.81 8.91
N GLU A 104 3.87 -6.82 8.57
CA GLU A 104 4.74 -7.99 8.64
C GLU A 104 4.85 -8.54 10.07
N VAL A 105 5.07 -7.67 11.06
CA VAL A 105 5.15 -8.07 12.49
C VAL A 105 3.84 -8.72 12.97
N GLN A 106 2.70 -8.34 12.39
CA GLN A 106 1.40 -8.97 12.68
C GLN A 106 1.18 -10.32 11.96
N ASN A 107 2.19 -10.81 11.24
CA ASN A 107 2.22 -12.12 10.58
C ASN A 107 1.07 -12.37 9.59
N ARG A 108 0.51 -11.28 9.04
CA ARG A 108 -0.52 -11.32 7.99
C ARG A 108 0.16 -11.34 6.62
N SER A 109 0.49 -12.53 6.11
CA SER A 109 0.94 -12.74 4.72
C SER A 109 -0.20 -12.55 3.70
N SER A 110 -0.97 -11.48 3.83
CA SER A 110 -2.20 -11.23 3.09
C SER A 110 -1.94 -10.85 1.63
N ALA A 111 -2.98 -10.94 0.79
CA ALA A 111 -2.94 -10.35 -0.54
C ALA A 111 -2.68 -8.82 -0.49
N ASP A 112 -3.25 -8.15 0.51
CA ASP A 112 -3.06 -6.73 0.83
C ASP A 112 -1.56 -6.39 1.03
N LEU A 113 -0.86 -7.07 1.94
CA LEU A 113 0.57 -6.87 2.21
C LEU A 113 1.44 -7.07 0.96
N ARG A 114 1.12 -8.07 0.13
CA ARG A 114 1.86 -8.35 -1.12
C ARG A 114 1.65 -7.27 -2.17
N ILE A 115 0.44 -6.71 -2.27
CA ILE A 115 0.16 -5.58 -3.16
C ILE A 115 0.91 -4.34 -2.65
N ARG A 116 0.91 -4.05 -1.34
CA ARG A 116 1.67 -2.94 -0.75
C ARG A 116 3.15 -3.02 -1.09
N LYS A 117 3.80 -4.17 -0.83
CA LYS A 117 5.21 -4.42 -1.16
C LYS A 117 5.52 -4.23 -2.64
N THR A 118 4.69 -4.80 -3.51
CA THR A 118 4.88 -4.72 -4.96
C THR A 118 4.80 -3.27 -5.44
N GLN A 119 3.76 -2.54 -5.04
CA GLN A 119 3.59 -1.12 -5.40
C GLN A 119 4.71 -0.25 -4.83
N HIS A 120 5.09 -0.43 -3.56
CA HIS A 120 6.18 0.33 -2.95
C HIS A 120 7.50 0.17 -3.72
N SER A 121 7.84 -1.05 -4.16
CA SER A 121 9.06 -1.29 -4.93
C SER A 121 8.98 -0.71 -6.35
N THR A 122 7.84 -0.87 -7.03
CA THR A 122 7.64 -0.28 -8.36
C THR A 122 7.76 1.24 -8.34
N LEU A 123 7.17 1.91 -7.34
CA LEU A 123 7.29 3.36 -7.16
C LEU A 123 8.71 3.77 -6.76
N SER A 124 9.37 3.00 -5.87
CA SER A 124 10.76 3.25 -5.46
C SER A 124 11.73 3.18 -6.64
N ARG A 125 11.60 2.16 -7.50
CA ARG A 125 12.43 1.99 -8.71
C ARG A 125 12.23 3.15 -9.68
N LYS A 126 10.98 3.51 -9.99
CA LYS A 126 10.66 4.66 -10.86
C LYS A 126 11.19 5.99 -10.31
N PHE A 127 11.12 6.19 -8.99
CA PHE A 127 11.68 7.40 -8.37
C PHE A 127 13.21 7.45 -8.48
N VAL A 128 13.91 6.33 -8.27
CA VAL A 128 15.37 6.22 -8.46
C VAL A 128 15.76 6.43 -9.92
N GLU A 129 15.00 5.88 -10.87
CA GLU A 129 15.21 6.08 -12.31
C GLU A 129 15.16 7.57 -12.68
N VAL A 130 14.10 8.29 -12.30
CA VAL A 130 13.95 9.74 -12.57
C VAL A 130 15.02 10.58 -11.85
N MET A 131 15.39 10.22 -10.62
CA MET A 131 16.47 10.91 -9.90
C MET A 131 17.84 10.64 -10.52
N SER A 132 18.09 9.43 -11.02
CA SER A 132 19.31 9.10 -11.76
C SER A 132 19.40 9.90 -13.07
N GLU A 133 18.29 10.03 -13.80
CA GLU A 133 18.20 10.85 -15.02
C GLU A 133 18.46 12.34 -14.74
N TYR A 134 17.98 12.86 -13.60
CA TYR A 134 18.34 14.20 -13.14
C TYR A 134 19.84 14.31 -12.85
N ASN A 135 20.45 13.33 -12.17
CA ASN A 135 21.89 13.37 -11.90
C ASN A 135 22.72 13.35 -13.20
N THR A 136 22.37 12.48 -14.15
CA THR A 136 23.00 12.44 -15.49
C THR A 136 22.87 13.78 -16.20
N THR A 137 21.67 14.37 -16.21
CA THR A 137 21.41 15.71 -16.78
C THR A 137 22.34 16.77 -16.17
N GLN A 138 22.53 16.73 -14.85
CA GLN A 138 23.39 17.67 -14.14
C GLN A 138 24.89 17.42 -14.42
N SER A 139 25.34 16.16 -14.47
CA SER A 139 26.72 15.82 -14.88
C SER A 139 27.03 16.26 -16.33
N ASP A 140 26.11 16.02 -17.26
CA ASP A 140 26.23 16.46 -18.66
C ASP A 140 26.31 17.99 -18.77
N TYR A 141 25.55 18.71 -17.93
CA TYR A 141 25.63 20.17 -17.88
C TYR A 141 26.98 20.65 -17.36
N ARG A 142 27.53 20.01 -16.32
CA ARG A 142 28.87 20.31 -15.77
C ARG A 142 29.93 20.26 -16.85
N GLU A 143 29.96 19.14 -17.59
CA GLU A 143 30.98 18.90 -18.62
C GLU A 143 30.85 19.90 -19.78
N ARG A 144 29.63 20.26 -20.17
CA ARG A 144 29.41 21.30 -21.19
C ARG A 144 29.82 22.70 -20.71
N CYS A 145 29.65 23.03 -19.44
CA CYS A 145 30.18 24.26 -18.86
C CYS A 145 31.71 24.25 -18.78
N LYS A 146 32.32 23.13 -18.37
CA LYS A 146 33.79 22.94 -18.39
C LYS A 146 34.36 23.15 -19.79
N GLY A 147 33.81 22.50 -20.81
CA GLY A 147 34.23 22.67 -22.20
C GLY A 147 34.04 24.09 -22.76
N ARG A 148 33.03 24.84 -22.26
CA ARG A 148 32.90 26.27 -22.56
C ARG A 148 34.05 27.09 -21.95
N ILE A 149 34.35 26.88 -20.66
CA ILE A 149 35.45 27.56 -19.97
C ILE A 149 36.79 27.28 -20.66
N GLN A 150 37.07 26.01 -20.99
CA GLN A 150 38.28 25.62 -21.72
C GLN A 150 38.45 26.41 -23.02
N ARG A 151 37.39 26.48 -23.84
CA ARG A 151 37.40 27.22 -25.11
C ARG A 151 37.62 28.73 -24.92
N GLN A 152 37.09 29.32 -23.84
CA GLN A 152 37.32 30.73 -23.54
C GLN A 152 38.77 31.00 -23.09
N LEU A 153 39.38 30.08 -22.33
CA LEU A 153 40.80 30.14 -21.98
C LEU A 153 41.71 30.05 -23.23
N GLU A 154 41.40 29.14 -24.16
CA GLU A 154 42.07 29.04 -25.47
C GLU A 154 41.99 30.36 -26.27
N ILE A 155 40.82 31.01 -26.30
CA ILE A 155 40.62 32.33 -26.95
C ILE A 155 41.51 33.41 -26.31
N THR A 156 41.74 33.35 -25.00
CA THR A 156 42.65 34.27 -24.30
C THR A 156 44.14 33.90 -24.44
N GLY A 157 44.47 32.85 -25.20
CA GLY A 157 45.84 32.39 -25.42
C GLY A 157 46.41 31.47 -24.34
N ARG A 158 45.57 30.99 -23.40
CA ARG A 158 45.98 30.08 -22.32
C ARG A 158 45.48 28.65 -22.60
N ASN A 159 46.32 27.85 -23.24
CA ASN A 159 46.09 26.41 -23.34
C ASN A 159 46.16 25.79 -21.94
N THR A 160 45.13 25.04 -21.56
CA THR A 160 44.99 24.42 -20.23
C THR A 160 44.59 22.96 -20.42
N THR A 161 45.21 22.02 -19.70
CA THR A 161 44.82 20.60 -19.75
C THR A 161 43.51 20.35 -19.00
N ASN A 162 42.91 19.17 -19.18
CA ASN A 162 41.66 18.82 -18.50
C ASN A 162 41.83 18.71 -16.98
N GLU A 163 43.01 18.28 -16.54
CA GLU A 163 43.42 18.11 -15.15
C GLU A 163 43.76 19.46 -14.51
N GLU A 164 44.48 20.34 -15.23
CA GLU A 164 44.73 21.72 -14.79
C GLU A 164 43.42 22.51 -14.67
N LEU A 165 42.50 22.37 -15.63
CA LEU A 165 41.21 23.03 -15.59
C LEU A 165 40.35 22.52 -14.43
N GLU A 166 40.37 21.21 -14.14
CA GLU A 166 39.66 20.67 -12.97
C GLU A 166 40.23 21.25 -11.67
N SER A 167 41.56 21.29 -11.52
CA SER A 167 42.22 21.92 -10.37
C SER A 167 41.91 23.42 -10.23
N MET A 168 41.64 24.11 -11.34
CA MET A 168 41.18 25.51 -11.31
C MET A 168 39.72 25.63 -10.85
N LEU A 169 38.83 24.70 -11.25
CA LEU A 169 37.43 24.64 -10.82
C LEU A 169 37.28 24.22 -9.34
N GLU A 170 38.16 23.34 -8.86
CA GLU A 170 38.23 22.96 -7.43
C GLU A 170 38.75 24.09 -6.52
N SER A 171 39.32 25.15 -7.10
CA SER A 171 39.92 26.24 -6.32
C SER A 171 38.89 27.34 -5.98
N ASP A 172 38.79 27.68 -4.69
CA ASP A 172 37.93 28.76 -4.15
C ASP A 172 38.35 30.19 -4.57
N ASN A 173 39.19 30.35 -5.61
CA ASN A 173 39.75 31.63 -6.03
C ASN A 173 39.34 31.99 -7.47
N PRO A 174 38.27 32.81 -7.66
CA PRO A 174 37.84 33.26 -8.98
C PRO A 174 38.92 33.97 -9.81
N ALA A 175 39.91 34.59 -9.16
CA ALA A 175 41.02 35.24 -9.85
C ALA A 175 42.00 34.25 -10.52
N ILE A 176 41.86 32.94 -10.30
CA ILE A 176 42.69 31.94 -10.97
C ILE A 176 42.50 31.99 -12.49
N PHE A 177 41.29 32.28 -12.97
CA PHE A 177 40.97 32.40 -14.39
C PHE A 177 41.56 33.67 -15.02
N THR A 178 41.67 34.77 -14.27
CA THR A 178 42.27 36.04 -14.75
C THR A 178 43.80 36.06 -14.64
N SER A 179 44.40 35.10 -13.92
CA SER A 179 45.84 35.06 -13.66
C SER A 179 46.65 34.84 -14.95
N GLY A 180 47.51 35.81 -15.28
CA GLY A 180 48.43 35.77 -16.44
C GLY A 180 47.84 36.22 -17.78
N ILE A 181 46.61 36.74 -17.81
CA ILE A 181 45.95 37.21 -19.05
C ILE A 181 46.07 38.73 -19.17
N ILE A 182 46.42 39.22 -20.37
CA ILE A 182 46.44 40.66 -20.69
C ILE A 182 45.00 41.12 -20.94
N MET A 183 44.54 42.17 -20.26
CA MET A 183 43.15 42.65 -20.38
C MET A 183 42.94 43.54 -21.61
N ASP A 184 42.42 42.91 -22.67
CA ASP A 184 41.81 43.55 -23.84
C ASP A 184 40.27 43.42 -23.79
N ASN A 185 39.54 44.19 -24.60
CA ASN A 185 38.07 44.10 -24.68
C ASN A 185 37.56 42.68 -25.00
N ILE A 186 38.30 41.92 -25.81
CA ILE A 186 37.96 40.53 -26.17
C ILE A 186 38.14 39.61 -24.96
N THR A 187 39.25 39.76 -24.21
CA THR A 187 39.48 38.94 -23.01
C THR A 187 38.50 39.29 -21.88
N GLN A 188 38.07 40.55 -21.75
CA GLN A 188 37.03 40.92 -20.77
C GLN A 188 35.70 40.19 -21.01
N GLN A 189 35.28 40.04 -22.27
CA GLN A 189 34.09 39.26 -22.60
C GLN A 189 34.29 37.76 -22.27
N ALA A 190 35.45 37.19 -22.62
CA ALA A 190 35.78 35.81 -22.29
C ALA A 190 35.81 35.56 -20.77
N MET A 191 36.35 36.49 -19.96
CA MET A 191 36.37 36.38 -18.50
C MET A 191 34.97 36.41 -17.89
N ASN A 192 34.07 37.28 -18.38
CA ASN A 192 32.68 37.34 -17.91
C ASN A 192 31.91 36.04 -18.23
N GLU A 193 32.12 35.47 -19.43
CA GLU A 193 31.54 34.16 -19.77
C GLU A 193 32.11 33.05 -18.85
N ILE A 194 33.43 33.02 -18.60
CA ILE A 194 34.05 32.07 -17.67
C ILE A 194 33.47 32.20 -16.25
N GLU A 195 33.39 33.41 -15.71
CA GLU A 195 32.81 33.66 -14.38
C GLU A 195 31.35 33.22 -14.30
N THR A 196 30.55 33.50 -15.35
CA THR A 196 29.15 33.05 -15.43
C THR A 196 29.06 31.52 -15.41
N ARG A 197 29.88 30.81 -16.20
CA ARG A 197 29.89 29.33 -16.24
C ARG A 197 30.44 28.71 -14.96
N HIS A 198 31.43 29.33 -14.32
CA HIS A 198 31.95 28.87 -13.03
C HIS A 198 30.87 28.96 -11.93
N ASN A 199 30.16 30.09 -11.86
CA ASN A 199 29.03 30.26 -10.93
C ASN A 199 27.89 29.25 -11.19
N GLU A 200 27.63 28.88 -12.46
CA GLU A 200 26.70 27.82 -12.81
C GLU A 200 27.17 26.44 -12.30
N ILE A 201 28.46 26.10 -12.42
CA ILE A 201 29.05 24.85 -11.88
C ILE A 201 28.95 24.81 -10.33
N ILE A 202 29.15 25.93 -9.64
CA ILE A 202 29.00 25.98 -8.17
C ILE A 202 27.54 25.71 -7.75
N LYS A 203 26.57 26.33 -8.41
CA LYS A 203 25.12 26.10 -8.14
C LYS A 203 24.72 24.65 -8.40
N LEU A 204 25.25 24.08 -9.49
CA LEU A 204 25.08 22.69 -9.89
C LEU A 204 25.59 21.70 -8.86
N GLU A 205 26.85 21.86 -8.43
CA GLU A 205 27.47 20.97 -7.43
C GLU A 205 26.79 21.05 -6.07
N ASN A 206 26.34 22.25 -5.68
CA ASN A 206 25.50 22.40 -4.49
C ASN A 206 24.19 21.62 -4.61
N SER A 207 23.50 21.66 -5.76
CA SER A 207 22.30 20.86 -5.99
C SER A 207 22.57 19.36 -5.89
N ILE A 208 23.62 18.85 -6.54
CA ILE A 208 24.01 17.43 -6.46
C ILE A 208 24.32 17.03 -5.00
N ARG A 209 25.08 17.86 -4.27
CA ARG A 209 25.46 17.64 -2.87
C ARG A 209 24.24 17.60 -1.93
N GLU A 210 23.23 18.43 -2.16
CA GLU A 210 21.97 18.39 -1.40
C GLU A 210 21.14 17.13 -1.68
N LEU A 211 21.17 16.63 -2.92
CA LEU A 211 20.45 15.42 -3.32
C LEU A 211 21.17 14.13 -2.92
N HIS A 212 22.49 14.16 -2.72
CA HIS A 212 23.30 13.02 -2.26
C HIS A 212 22.72 12.34 -1.01
N GLY A 213 22.20 13.12 -0.05
CA GLY A 213 21.54 12.58 1.14
C GLY A 213 20.29 11.73 0.82
N MET A 214 19.55 12.07 -0.24
CA MET A 214 18.42 11.27 -0.71
C MET A 214 18.84 10.06 -1.54
N PHE A 215 19.92 10.16 -2.33
CA PHE A 215 20.46 9.00 -3.06
C PHE A 215 20.93 7.89 -2.12
N MET A 216 21.60 8.24 -1.01
CA MET A 216 22.04 7.24 -0.03
C MET A 216 20.87 6.56 0.68
N ASP A 217 19.84 7.32 1.09
CA ASP A 217 18.60 6.76 1.64
C ASP A 217 17.90 5.81 0.64
N MET A 218 17.80 6.21 -0.63
CA MET A 218 17.13 5.42 -1.66
C MET A 218 17.92 4.17 -2.08
N ALA A 219 19.25 4.23 -2.10
CA ALA A 219 20.09 3.06 -2.35
C ALA A 219 19.84 1.96 -1.30
N MET A 220 19.84 2.33 -0.01
CA MET A 220 19.51 1.41 1.09
C MET A 220 18.07 0.88 1.00
N LEU A 221 17.10 1.72 0.62
CA LEU A 221 15.71 1.31 0.44
C LEU A 221 15.54 0.32 -0.73
N VAL A 222 16.27 0.46 -1.83
CA VAL A 222 16.18 -0.48 -2.97
C VAL A 222 16.95 -1.77 -2.69
N GLU A 223 18.13 -1.69 -2.06
CA GLU A 223 18.92 -2.86 -1.68
C GLU A 223 18.19 -3.77 -0.68
N SER A 224 17.58 -3.19 0.36
CA SER A 224 16.82 -3.94 1.37
C SER A 224 15.53 -4.59 0.84
N GLN A 225 14.99 -4.12 -0.29
CA GLN A 225 13.84 -4.74 -0.95
C GLN A 225 14.22 -5.94 -1.85
N GLY A 226 15.49 -6.07 -2.24
CA GLY A 226 16.03 -7.21 -2.99
C GLY A 226 15.52 -7.39 -4.43
N GLU A 227 16.06 -8.40 -5.13
CA GLU A 227 15.60 -8.84 -6.46
C GLU A 227 14.23 -9.56 -6.43
N MET A 228 13.64 -9.76 -5.26
CA MET A 228 12.55 -10.72 -5.02
C MET A 228 11.16 -10.30 -5.53
N ILE A 229 11.06 -9.20 -6.28
CA ILE A 229 9.79 -8.58 -6.68
C ILE A 229 9.47 -8.76 -8.18
N ASP A 230 10.48 -8.99 -9.03
CA ASP A 230 10.25 -9.21 -10.48
C ASP A 230 9.86 -10.67 -10.81
N ARG A 231 9.93 -11.57 -9.83
CA ARG A 231 9.43 -12.94 -9.98
C ARG A 231 7.93 -13.00 -9.68
N ILE A 232 7.13 -12.79 -10.73
CA ILE A 232 5.70 -13.15 -10.74
C ILE A 232 5.49 -14.56 -10.20
N GLU A 233 6.39 -15.48 -10.53
CA GLU A 233 6.45 -16.86 -10.02
C GLU A 233 6.51 -16.94 -8.49
N TYR A 234 7.36 -16.16 -7.83
CA TYR A 234 7.50 -16.13 -6.36
C TYR A 234 6.24 -15.57 -5.66
N ASN A 235 5.67 -14.50 -6.22
CA ASN A 235 4.40 -13.94 -5.71
C ASN A 235 3.21 -14.89 -5.93
N VAL A 236 3.23 -15.72 -6.98
CA VAL A 236 2.23 -16.77 -7.22
C VAL A 236 2.45 -17.96 -6.28
N GLU A 237 3.68 -18.40 -6.07
CA GLU A 237 4.05 -19.50 -5.16
C GLU A 237 3.50 -19.26 -3.74
N HIS A 238 3.74 -18.08 -3.16
CA HIS A 238 3.18 -17.70 -1.85
C HIS A 238 1.64 -17.53 -1.81
N SER A 239 0.95 -17.58 -2.96
CA SER A 239 -0.53 -17.65 -2.97
C SER A 239 -1.06 -19.05 -2.69
N VAL A 240 -0.27 -20.09 -2.93
CA VAL A 240 -0.71 -21.50 -2.85
C VAL A 240 -1.04 -21.89 -1.41
N ASP A 241 -0.25 -21.45 -0.43
CA ASP A 241 -0.46 -21.68 1.01
C ASP A 241 -1.86 -21.27 1.51
N TYR A 242 -2.43 -20.19 0.94
CA TYR A 242 -3.77 -19.72 1.31
C TYR A 242 -4.87 -20.63 0.75
N VAL A 243 -4.69 -21.13 -0.47
CA VAL A 243 -5.59 -22.13 -1.07
C VAL A 243 -5.53 -23.43 -0.28
N GLU A 244 -4.34 -23.87 0.15
CA GLU A 244 -4.21 -25.09 0.95
C GLU A 244 -4.89 -24.99 2.32
N ARG A 245 -4.79 -23.85 3.01
CA ARG A 245 -5.54 -23.59 4.25
C ARG A 245 -7.05 -23.57 4.01
N ALA A 246 -7.53 -22.89 2.96
CA ALA A 246 -8.95 -22.86 2.61
C ALA A 246 -9.50 -24.27 2.26
N VAL A 247 -8.71 -25.09 1.56
CA VAL A 247 -9.01 -26.51 1.29
C VAL A 247 -9.02 -27.35 2.57
N SER A 248 -8.14 -27.05 3.53
CA SER A 248 -8.12 -27.70 4.85
C SER A 248 -9.37 -27.36 5.68
N ASP A 249 -9.76 -26.09 5.72
CA ASP A 249 -10.89 -25.61 6.51
C ASP A 249 -12.25 -26.00 5.90
N THR A 250 -12.39 -25.99 4.58
CA THR A 250 -13.57 -26.58 3.91
C THR A 250 -13.68 -28.10 4.17
N LYS A 251 -12.57 -28.85 4.13
CA LYS A 251 -12.54 -30.27 4.55
C LYS A 251 -12.95 -30.46 6.02
N LYS A 252 -12.63 -29.52 6.92
CA LYS A 252 -13.11 -29.55 8.32
C LYS A 252 -14.61 -29.23 8.39
N ALA A 253 -15.09 -28.20 7.69
CA ALA A 253 -16.50 -27.81 7.64
C ALA A 253 -17.39 -28.98 7.16
N VAL A 254 -17.01 -29.66 6.08
CA VAL A 254 -17.71 -30.87 5.59
C VAL A 254 -17.70 -31.99 6.64
N LYS A 255 -16.61 -32.18 7.39
CA LYS A 255 -16.58 -33.15 8.52
C LYS A 255 -17.50 -32.76 9.67
N TYR A 256 -17.66 -31.47 9.96
CA TYR A 256 -18.63 -31.00 10.97
C TYR A 256 -20.07 -31.17 10.51
N GLN A 257 -20.39 -30.81 9.26
CA GLN A 257 -21.71 -31.02 8.64
C GLN A 257 -22.12 -32.50 8.69
N ASN A 258 -21.23 -33.40 8.24
CA ASN A 258 -21.49 -34.84 8.24
C ASN A 258 -21.63 -35.44 9.67
N LYS A 259 -21.02 -34.82 10.68
CA LYS A 259 -21.24 -35.19 12.09
C LYS A 259 -22.60 -34.70 12.59
N ALA A 260 -22.96 -33.46 12.30
CA ALA A 260 -24.26 -32.89 12.69
C ALA A 260 -25.44 -33.68 12.08
N GLN A 261 -25.35 -34.05 10.80
CA GLN A 261 -26.38 -34.88 10.12
C GLN A 261 -26.52 -36.29 10.71
N ARG A 262 -25.45 -36.87 11.28
CA ARG A 262 -25.53 -38.17 11.97
C ARG A 262 -26.20 -38.09 13.34
N VAL A 263 -26.09 -36.95 14.04
CA VAL A 263 -26.76 -36.74 15.33
C VAL A 263 -28.27 -36.55 15.11
N SER A 264 -28.68 -35.72 14.16
CA SER A 264 -30.11 -35.50 13.87
C SER A 264 -30.83 -36.76 13.35
N ALA A 265 -30.12 -37.65 12.63
CA ALA A 265 -30.66 -38.97 12.28
C ALA A 265 -30.91 -39.89 13.49
N SER A 266 -30.17 -39.72 14.59
CA SER A 266 -30.36 -40.51 15.83
C SER A 266 -31.48 -39.97 16.72
N GLU A 267 -31.70 -38.65 16.73
CA GLU A 267 -32.75 -38.01 17.53
C GLU A 267 -34.14 -38.20 16.92
N GLY A 268 -34.28 -38.13 15.59
CA GLY A 268 -35.56 -38.35 14.90
C GLY A 268 -36.17 -39.74 15.17
N CYS A 269 -35.33 -40.77 15.30
CA CYS A 269 -35.77 -42.15 15.55
C CYS A 269 -36.38 -42.34 16.96
N MET A 270 -35.95 -41.57 17.97
CA MET A 270 -36.54 -41.65 19.31
C MET A 270 -37.96 -41.07 19.36
N GLN A 271 -38.27 -40.05 18.53
CA GLN A 271 -39.58 -39.41 18.55
C GLN A 271 -40.70 -40.35 18.06
N GLU A 272 -40.45 -41.15 17.01
CA GLU A 272 -41.43 -42.12 16.50
C GLU A 272 -41.71 -43.25 17.51
N VAL A 273 -40.66 -43.79 18.15
CA VAL A 273 -40.79 -44.87 19.14
C VAL A 273 -41.56 -44.43 20.39
N VAL A 274 -41.32 -43.21 20.88
CA VAL A 274 -42.05 -42.64 22.03
C VAL A 274 -43.53 -42.39 21.68
N CYS A 275 -43.83 -41.89 20.47
CA CYS A 275 -45.20 -41.68 20.04
C CYS A 275 -45.99 -42.99 19.90
N LEU A 276 -45.37 -44.10 19.45
CA LEU A 276 -46.03 -45.40 19.30
C LEU A 276 -46.32 -46.14 20.62
N LEU A 277 -45.58 -45.86 21.71
CA LEU A 277 -45.84 -46.44 23.03
C LEU A 277 -46.91 -45.68 23.83
N SER A 278 -47.14 -44.40 23.52
CA SER A 278 -48.13 -43.55 24.19
C SER A 278 -49.59 -44.05 24.17
N PRO A 279 -50.13 -44.70 23.11
CA PRO A 279 -51.53 -45.11 23.06
C PRO A 279 -51.83 -46.29 23.98
N LEU A 280 -50.87 -47.22 24.16
CA LEU A 280 -51.03 -48.36 25.07
C LEU A 280 -51.17 -47.91 26.53
N CYS A 281 -50.33 -46.97 26.97
CA CYS A 281 -50.43 -46.40 28.32
C CYS A 281 -51.74 -45.62 28.55
N LEU A 282 -52.24 -44.91 27.54
CA LEU A 282 -53.54 -44.23 27.64
C LEU A 282 -54.71 -45.23 27.69
N PHE A 283 -54.63 -46.35 26.98
CA PHE A 283 -55.66 -47.39 27.02
C PHE A 283 -55.71 -48.12 28.38
N THR A 284 -54.56 -48.45 28.97
CA THR A 284 -54.50 -49.10 30.30
C THR A 284 -54.98 -48.17 31.41
N CYS A 285 -54.55 -46.90 31.43
CA CYS A 285 -55.06 -45.92 32.40
C CYS A 285 -56.58 -45.71 32.30
N ARG A 286 -57.15 -45.68 31.09
CA ARG A 286 -58.59 -45.51 30.88
C ARG A 286 -59.40 -46.74 31.30
N ALA A 287 -58.86 -47.94 31.15
CA ALA A 287 -59.49 -49.18 31.64
C ALA A 287 -59.52 -49.23 33.17
N VAL A 288 -58.43 -48.83 33.85
CA VAL A 288 -58.35 -48.80 35.33
C VAL A 288 -59.32 -47.78 35.92
N LEU A 289 -59.45 -46.59 35.33
CA LEU A 289 -60.37 -45.55 35.80
C LEU A 289 -61.86 -45.94 35.68
N LEU A 290 -62.21 -46.80 34.71
CA LEU A 290 -63.60 -47.27 34.53
C LEU A 290 -64.02 -48.39 35.48
N LEU A 291 -63.07 -49.04 36.18
CA LEU A 291 -63.37 -50.05 37.20
C LEU A 291 -63.54 -49.46 38.61
N PHE A 292 -63.33 -48.16 38.80
CA PHE A 292 -63.27 -47.52 40.13
C PHE A 292 -64.14 -46.25 40.29
N SER A 293 -65.43 -46.34 39.97
CA SER A 293 -66.48 -45.45 40.50
C SER A 293 -67.86 -46.10 40.35
N PRO A 294 -68.70 -46.18 41.42
CA PRO A 294 -69.30 -45.05 42.14
C PRO A 294 -69.08 -45.14 43.68
N GLN A 295 -69.51 -44.24 44.59
CA GLN A 295 -70.22 -42.93 44.63
C GLN A 295 -69.75 -42.22 45.95
N ARG A 296 -70.15 -41.01 46.43
CA ARG A 296 -71.31 -40.13 46.18
C ARG A 296 -71.00 -38.64 46.54
N THR A 297 -72.06 -37.83 46.55
CA THR A 297 -72.29 -36.50 47.15
C THR A 297 -71.67 -36.25 48.55
N SER A 298 -71.33 -35.03 49.00
CA SER A 298 -72.16 -33.80 48.91
C SER A 298 -71.43 -32.45 49.21
N LYS A 299 -71.87 -31.39 48.51
CA LYS A 299 -71.96 -29.95 48.91
C LYS A 299 -70.92 -29.33 49.88
N LEU A 300 -70.19 -28.32 49.40
CA LEU A 300 -70.12 -27.00 50.07
C LEU A 300 -69.78 -25.88 49.06
N ASN A 301 -70.36 -24.68 49.27
CA ASN A 301 -70.08 -23.47 48.49
C ASN A 301 -68.89 -22.69 49.09
N PHE A 302 -68.07 -22.01 48.27
CA PHE A 302 -67.69 -20.61 48.57
C PHE A 302 -67.24 -19.80 47.33
N ARG A 303 -67.45 -18.49 47.45
CA ARG A 303 -67.69 -17.43 46.44
C ARG A 303 -66.45 -16.55 46.13
N PHE A 304 -66.33 -16.09 44.86
CA PHE A 304 -65.55 -14.90 44.36
C PHE A 304 -64.01 -14.89 44.60
N VAL A 305 -63.13 -14.09 43.95
CA VAL A 305 -63.17 -12.79 43.21
C VAL A 305 -62.19 -12.85 41.99
N PRO A 306 -62.32 -12.07 40.89
CA PRO A 306 -61.46 -12.20 39.70
C PRO A 306 -60.31 -11.17 39.52
N ALA A 307 -59.43 -11.48 38.56
CA ALA A 307 -58.58 -10.62 37.71
C ALA A 307 -57.36 -9.86 38.30
N HIS A 308 -56.19 -10.06 37.67
CA HIS A 308 -55.51 -8.93 37.00
C HIS A 308 -54.52 -9.32 35.88
N ARG A 309 -54.04 -8.30 35.15
CA ARG A 309 -53.39 -8.31 33.84
C ARG A 309 -52.03 -7.60 33.91
N ARG A 310 -51.01 -8.12 33.20
CA ARG A 310 -49.74 -7.51 32.67
C ARG A 310 -48.67 -8.62 32.66
N SER A 311 -47.97 -8.99 31.58
CA SER A 311 -47.26 -8.27 30.51
C SER A 311 -45.87 -7.71 30.89
N SER A 312 -44.85 -8.19 30.18
CA SER A 312 -43.56 -7.55 29.83
C SER A 312 -42.59 -7.12 30.96
N PHE A 313 -41.34 -7.63 30.92
CA PHE A 313 -40.07 -6.92 30.63
C PHE A 313 -38.87 -7.88 30.89
N THR A 314 -38.14 -8.30 29.84
CA THR A 314 -36.74 -7.91 29.48
C THR A 314 -35.56 -8.46 30.31
N ASN A 315 -34.73 -9.24 29.61
CA ASN A 315 -33.28 -9.04 29.45
C ASN A 315 -32.29 -9.32 30.63
N THR A 316 -31.03 -9.49 30.22
CA THR A 316 -29.75 -9.33 30.96
C THR A 316 -29.14 -10.57 31.62
N GLN A 317 -28.24 -11.20 30.85
CA GLN A 317 -26.85 -11.60 31.16
C GLN A 317 -26.47 -12.24 32.51
N SER A 318 -25.66 -13.30 32.39
CA SER A 318 -24.36 -13.52 33.06
C SER A 318 -24.13 -12.91 34.45
N SER A 319 -23.89 -13.76 35.46
CA SER A 319 -22.49 -14.11 35.83
C SER A 319 -22.40 -15.11 36.99
N SER A 320 -21.39 -15.98 36.89
CA SER A 320 -20.66 -16.66 37.97
C SER A 320 -21.02 -16.31 39.42
N VAL A 321 -21.53 -17.29 40.18
CA VAL A 321 -21.17 -17.48 41.59
C VAL A 321 -20.93 -18.97 41.87
N THR A 322 -19.66 -19.34 42.08
CA THR A 322 -19.25 -20.59 42.71
C THR A 322 -19.72 -20.64 44.17
N ALA A 323 -20.48 -21.66 44.55
CA ALA A 323 -20.88 -21.92 45.93
C ALA A 323 -20.33 -23.30 46.39
N VAL A 324 -19.22 -23.26 47.12
CA VAL A 324 -18.63 -24.41 47.81
C VAL A 324 -19.31 -24.56 49.17
N VAL A 325 -20.02 -25.66 49.44
CA VAL A 325 -20.42 -26.07 50.80
C VAL A 325 -20.55 -27.60 50.88
N LEU A 326 -20.24 -28.16 52.07
CA LEU A 326 -20.43 -29.54 52.54
C LEU A 326 -19.47 -30.62 51.98
N SER A 327 -18.98 -31.57 52.79
CA SER A 327 -18.78 -31.52 54.25
C SER A 327 -17.85 -32.63 54.73
N THR A 328 -17.08 -32.29 55.77
CA THR A 328 -16.71 -33.14 56.92
C THR A 328 -17.28 -34.57 56.99
N LEU A 329 -16.40 -35.57 57.13
CA LEU A 329 -16.39 -36.51 58.28
C LEU A 329 -15.17 -37.46 58.27
N LEU A 330 -14.42 -37.42 59.39
CA LEU A 330 -13.40 -38.38 59.88
C LEU A 330 -12.16 -38.64 59.00
#